data_AF-A0A7Y5VKT5-F1
#
_entry.id   AF-A0A7Y5VKT5-F1
#
_cell.length_a   1.000
_cell.length_b   1.000
_cell.length_c   1.000
_cell.angle_alpha   90.00
_cell.angle_beta   90.00
_cell.angle_gamma   90.00
#
_symmetry.space_group_name_H-M   'P 1'
#
loop_
_entity.id
_entity.type
_entity.pdbx_description
1 polymer ?
#
loop_
_entity_poly.entity_id
_entity_poly.type
_entity_poly.pdbx_seq_one_letter_code
_entity_poly.pdbx_strand_id
1 'polypeptide(L)'
;MSERAERRPGSRALRGDKLDQPQEQRARVLPQLTFSQEAFGVLSERFARFMGTAGFLIGMTVFVGAWIIWNTLAPPGLIFDEFPFIFLTLMLSLQASYAAPLILLAQNRQADRDRVALEQDRARDERNLADTEFLTREVASLRLALREQATRDFVRSELRGLLEELEERSLVRGTGEHPPPPQHTE
;
A
#
# COMPACT_ATOMS: atom_id res chain seq x y z
N MET A 1 -8.98 -73.19 -38.65
CA MET A 1 -9.33 -72.29 -37.52
C MET A 1 -8.00 -71.81 -36.96
N SER A 2 -7.39 -70.77 -37.54
CA SER A 2 -7.81 -69.36 -37.53
C SER A 2 -7.82 -68.78 -36.12
N GLU A 3 -7.14 -67.64 -35.99
CA GLU A 3 -7.28 -66.63 -34.94
C GLU A 3 -6.59 -66.96 -33.60
N ARG A 4 -5.83 -66.07 -32.96
CA ARG A 4 -5.56 -64.64 -33.16
C ARG A 4 -4.24 -64.34 -32.44
N ALA A 5 -3.46 -63.45 -33.03
CA ALA A 5 -2.31 -62.84 -32.38
C ALA A 5 -2.79 -61.89 -31.28
N GLU A 6 -2.46 -62.18 -30.03
CA GLU A 6 -2.67 -61.24 -28.92
C GLU A 6 -1.33 -60.66 -28.49
N ARG A 7 -0.81 -59.77 -29.34
CA ARG A 7 0.28 -58.86 -28.96
C ARG A 7 -0.30 -57.88 -27.95
N ARG A 8 0.09 -58.00 -26.68
CA ARG A 8 -0.10 -56.96 -25.67
C ARG A 8 0.74 -55.73 -26.04
N PRO A 9 0.16 -54.55 -26.29
CA PRO A 9 0.94 -53.33 -26.37
C PRO A 9 1.27 -52.90 -24.94
N GLY A 10 2.55 -52.99 -24.56
CA GLY A 10 3.06 -52.34 -23.36
C GLY A 10 2.87 -50.83 -23.52
N SER A 11 1.98 -50.25 -22.72
CA SER A 11 1.79 -48.80 -22.58
C SER A 11 3.12 -48.15 -22.25
N ARG A 12 3.77 -47.58 -23.28
CA ARG A 12 4.89 -46.66 -23.15
C ARG A 12 4.37 -45.48 -22.32
N ALA A 13 4.85 -45.40 -21.09
CA ALA A 13 4.70 -44.23 -20.24
C ALA A 13 5.03 -42.98 -21.07
N LEU A 14 4.08 -42.05 -21.04
CA LEU A 14 4.17 -40.71 -21.60
C LEU A 14 5.48 -40.08 -21.14
N ARG A 15 6.43 -39.92 -22.09
CA ARG A 15 7.54 -38.99 -21.91
C ARG A 15 6.92 -37.62 -21.81
N GLY A 16 6.93 -37.08 -20.60
CA GLY A 16 6.55 -35.70 -20.34
C GLY A 16 7.34 -34.79 -21.27
N ASP A 17 6.58 -34.09 -22.09
CA ASP A 17 6.99 -32.94 -22.86
C ASP A 17 7.36 -31.82 -21.87
N LYS A 18 8.62 -31.82 -21.45
CA LYS A 18 9.26 -30.71 -20.73
C LYS A 18 10.33 -30.14 -21.65
N LEU A 19 9.88 -29.49 -22.71
CA LEU A 19 10.70 -28.73 -23.64
C LEU A 19 10.38 -27.24 -23.59
N ASP A 20 10.16 -26.70 -22.40
CA ASP A 20 10.05 -25.25 -22.20
C ASP A 20 10.63 -24.85 -20.83
N GLN A 21 11.96 -24.95 -20.73
CA GLN A 21 12.71 -24.07 -19.84
C GLN A 21 13.75 -23.38 -20.72
N PRO A 22 13.55 -22.11 -21.11
CA PRO A 22 14.64 -21.35 -21.68
C PRO A 22 15.69 -21.19 -20.58
N GLN A 23 16.77 -21.98 -20.68
CA GLN A 23 17.99 -21.69 -19.96
C GLN A 23 18.50 -20.33 -20.47
N GLU A 24 18.16 -19.27 -19.77
CA GLU A 24 18.91 -18.02 -19.84
C GLU A 24 20.31 -18.26 -19.27
N GLN A 25 21.18 -18.85 -20.09
CA GLN A 25 22.61 -18.73 -19.95
C GLN A 25 22.98 -17.28 -20.22
N ARG A 26 22.66 -16.40 -19.26
CA ARG A 26 23.20 -15.05 -19.18
C ARG A 26 24.69 -15.20 -18.94
N ALA A 27 25.46 -15.20 -20.01
CA ALA A 27 26.89 -14.91 -20.00
C ALA A 27 27.09 -13.48 -19.46
N ARG A 28 27.00 -13.31 -18.14
CA ARG A 28 27.44 -12.10 -17.44
C ARG A 28 28.92 -12.25 -17.14
N VAL A 29 29.73 -12.12 -18.19
CA VAL A 29 31.18 -11.90 -18.08
C VAL A 29 31.44 -10.40 -18.16
N LEU A 30 30.77 -9.63 -17.30
CA LEU A 30 31.28 -8.32 -16.92
C LEU A 30 31.55 -8.39 -15.42
N PRO A 31 32.76 -8.02 -14.96
CA PRO A 31 32.96 -7.69 -13.57
C PRO A 31 32.02 -6.53 -13.30
N GLN A 32 30.90 -6.80 -12.64
CA GLN A 32 30.10 -5.73 -12.09
C GLN A 32 31.02 -5.07 -11.08
N LEU A 33 31.55 -3.89 -11.40
CA LEU A 33 32.08 -2.98 -10.41
C LEU A 33 30.89 -2.64 -9.50
N THR A 34 30.57 -3.52 -8.58
CA THR A 34 29.77 -3.26 -7.40
C THR A 34 30.61 -2.37 -6.50
N PHE A 35 30.90 -1.17 -6.99
CA PHE A 35 31.26 -0.04 -6.16
C PHE A 35 30.09 0.08 -5.18
N SER A 36 30.37 -0.27 -3.93
CA SER A 36 29.41 -0.74 -2.93
C SER A 36 28.16 0.15 -2.85
N GLN A 37 27.02 -0.36 -3.34
CA GLN A 37 25.71 0.29 -3.26
C GLN A 37 25.38 0.77 -1.83
N GLU A 38 25.91 0.08 -0.82
CA GLU A 38 25.78 0.42 0.60
C GLU A 38 26.55 1.69 0.98
N ALA A 39 27.83 1.84 0.59
CA ALA A 39 28.61 3.03 0.92
C ALA A 39 28.08 4.30 0.23
N PHE A 40 27.59 4.18 -1.01
CA PHE A 40 26.93 5.29 -1.70
C PHE A 40 25.56 5.59 -1.09
N GLY A 41 24.83 4.58 -0.63
CA GLY A 41 23.55 4.78 0.03
C GLY A 41 23.65 5.67 1.27
N VAL A 42 24.71 5.46 2.08
CA VAL A 42 25.03 6.28 3.26
C VAL A 42 25.53 7.67 2.85
N LEU A 43 26.36 7.77 1.81
CA LEU A 43 26.87 9.03 1.31
C LEU A 43 25.74 9.92 0.77
N SER A 44 24.85 9.38 -0.08
CA SER A 44 23.70 10.11 -0.64
C SER A 44 22.74 10.57 0.44
N GLU A 45 22.47 9.76 1.47
CA GLU A 45 21.60 10.16 2.59
C GLU A 45 22.22 11.27 3.44
N ARG A 46 23.54 11.25 3.63
CA ARG A 46 24.25 12.34 4.30
C ARG A 46 24.29 13.61 3.44
N PHE A 47 24.48 13.47 2.13
CA PHE A 47 24.50 14.58 1.18
C PHE A 47 23.13 15.25 1.03
N ALA A 48 22.04 14.46 0.98
CA ALA A 48 20.67 14.96 0.93
C ALA A 48 20.32 15.76 2.19
N ARG A 49 20.68 15.24 3.38
CA ARG A 49 20.52 15.97 4.64
C ARG A 49 21.35 17.25 4.69
N PHE A 50 22.56 17.21 4.13
CA PHE A 50 23.46 18.36 4.09
C PHE A 50 22.97 19.47 3.14
N MET A 51 22.61 19.14 1.90
CA MET A 51 22.08 20.11 0.92
C MET A 51 20.71 20.68 1.31
N GLY A 52 19.86 19.90 1.99
CA GLY A 52 18.51 20.34 2.40
C GLY A 52 18.48 21.28 3.62
N THR A 53 19.62 21.53 4.25
CA THR A 53 19.70 22.36 5.47
C THR A 53 20.04 23.81 5.12
N ALA A 54 19.32 24.78 5.72
CA ALA A 54 19.57 26.22 5.52
C ALA A 54 21.03 26.64 5.83
N GLY A 55 21.72 25.90 6.70
CA GLY A 55 23.13 26.10 7.04
C GLY A 55 24.10 25.92 5.86
N PHE A 56 23.80 25.05 4.89
CA PHE A 56 24.65 24.88 3.70
C PHE A 56 24.67 26.15 2.85
N LEU A 57 23.49 26.75 2.61
CA LEU A 57 23.37 28.00 1.87
C LEU A 57 24.11 29.13 2.58
N ILE A 58 23.93 29.26 3.90
CA ILE A 58 24.64 30.28 4.69
C ILE A 58 26.16 30.08 4.60
N GLY A 59 26.66 28.86 4.78
CA GLY A 59 28.08 28.57 4.68
C GLY A 59 28.65 28.87 3.29
N MET A 60 27.92 28.53 2.23
CA MET A 60 28.32 28.81 0.85
C MET A 60 28.34 30.32 0.56
N THR A 61 27.35 31.08 1.04
CA THR A 61 27.32 32.54 0.92
C THR A 61 28.47 33.19 1.69
N VAL A 62 28.76 32.73 2.90
CA VAL A 62 29.90 33.21 3.69
C VAL A 62 31.21 32.90 2.99
N PHE A 63 31.37 31.72 2.41
CA PHE A 63 32.56 31.35 1.65
C PHE A 63 32.77 32.26 0.42
N VAL A 64 31.74 32.45 -0.40
CA VAL A 64 31.80 33.34 -1.57
C VAL A 64 32.08 34.78 -1.14
N GLY A 65 31.39 35.27 -0.11
CA GLY A 65 31.61 36.60 0.45
C GLY A 65 33.03 36.78 0.96
N ALA A 66 33.55 35.83 1.73
CA ALA A 66 34.92 35.84 2.24
C ALA A 66 35.96 35.82 1.11
N TRP A 67 35.73 35.03 0.05
CA TRP A 67 36.61 35.00 -1.12
C TRP A 67 36.68 36.36 -1.82
N ILE A 68 35.52 36.98 -2.05
CA ILE A 68 35.44 38.30 -2.69
C ILE A 68 36.11 39.34 -1.79
N ILE A 69 35.79 39.39 -0.50
CA ILE A 69 36.39 40.31 0.48
C ILE A 69 37.91 40.15 0.50
N TRP A 70 38.41 38.91 0.56
CA TRP A 70 39.84 38.63 0.57
C TRP A 70 40.50 39.15 -0.71
N ASN A 71 39.99 38.78 -1.88
CA ASN A 71 40.63 39.17 -3.15
C ASN A 71 40.45 40.65 -3.51
N THR A 72 39.49 41.36 -2.90
CA THR A 72 39.28 42.80 -3.13
C THR A 72 40.07 43.69 -2.18
N LEU A 73 40.25 43.27 -0.92
CA LEU A 73 40.95 44.05 0.12
C LEU A 73 42.39 43.58 0.35
N ALA A 74 42.81 42.48 -0.28
CA ALA A 74 44.18 41.99 -0.18
C ALA A 74 45.19 43.00 -0.75
N PRO A 75 46.37 43.15 -0.13
CA PRO A 75 47.47 43.91 -0.69
C PRO A 75 47.86 43.38 -2.08
N PRO A 76 48.45 44.21 -2.96
CA PRO A 76 48.76 43.86 -4.36
C PRO A 76 49.61 42.59 -4.55
N GLY A 77 50.35 42.14 -3.53
CA GLY A 77 51.15 40.91 -3.55
C GLY A 77 50.41 39.64 -3.13
N LEU A 78 49.15 39.72 -2.69
CA LEU A 78 48.34 38.61 -2.15
C LEU A 78 46.98 38.45 -2.85
N ILE A 79 46.71 39.26 -3.88
CA ILE A 79 45.52 39.12 -4.71
C ILE A 79 45.71 37.87 -5.58
N PHE A 80 44.86 36.86 -5.35
CA PHE A 80 44.94 35.58 -6.06
C PHE A 80 43.98 35.55 -7.27
N ASP A 81 42.82 36.19 -7.14
CA ASP A 81 41.71 36.14 -8.10
C ASP A 81 41.11 37.53 -8.27
N GLU A 82 41.67 38.34 -9.17
CA GLU A 82 41.20 39.70 -9.45
C GLU A 82 39.86 39.69 -10.21
N PHE A 83 39.08 40.77 -10.10
CA PHE A 83 37.81 40.92 -10.82
C PHE A 83 38.05 40.68 -12.33
N PRO A 84 37.35 39.72 -12.98
CA PRO A 84 36.02 39.20 -12.65
C PRO A 84 35.94 37.84 -11.89
N PHE A 85 36.95 37.47 -11.10
CA PHE A 85 36.98 36.25 -10.27
C PHE A 85 36.89 34.94 -11.08
N ILE A 86 37.85 34.73 -11.98
CA ILE A 86 37.87 33.54 -12.87
C ILE A 86 38.00 32.26 -12.05
N PHE A 87 38.85 32.23 -11.02
CA PHE A 87 39.07 31.01 -10.24
C PHE A 87 37.82 30.60 -9.47
N LEU A 88 37.15 31.57 -8.84
CA LEU A 88 35.87 31.32 -8.17
C LEU A 88 34.84 30.77 -9.17
N THR A 89 34.75 31.36 -10.36
CA THR A 89 33.81 30.93 -11.40
C THR A 89 34.12 29.51 -11.91
N LEU A 90 35.39 29.19 -12.13
CA LEU A 90 35.83 27.85 -12.53
C LEU A 90 35.50 26.82 -11.46
N MET A 91 35.73 27.15 -10.19
CA MET A 91 35.43 26.26 -9.08
C MET A 91 33.92 26.02 -8.93
N LEU A 92 33.10 27.06 -9.04
CA LEU A 92 31.64 26.92 -9.00
C LEU A 92 31.08 26.13 -10.19
N SER A 93 31.62 26.33 -11.39
CA SER A 93 31.20 25.55 -12.57
C SER A 93 31.60 24.07 -12.46
N LEU A 94 32.79 23.77 -11.95
CA LEU A 94 33.21 22.41 -11.62
C LEU A 94 32.32 21.81 -10.52
N GLN A 95 31.98 22.59 -9.49
CA GLN A 95 31.07 22.16 -8.41
C GLN A 95 29.73 21.70 -8.98
N ALA A 96 29.12 22.48 -9.86
CA ALA A 96 27.86 22.14 -10.50
C ALA A 96 27.99 20.88 -11.40
N SER A 97 29.11 20.77 -12.12
CA SER A 97 29.36 19.64 -13.03
C SER A 97 29.49 18.31 -12.30
N TYR A 98 30.20 18.23 -11.17
CA TYR A 98 30.33 16.98 -10.41
C TYR A 98 29.08 16.65 -9.59
N ALA A 99 28.25 17.65 -9.26
CA ALA A 99 27.00 17.43 -8.55
C ALA A 99 26.00 16.63 -9.40
N ALA A 100 25.92 16.89 -10.71
CA ALA A 100 24.99 16.22 -11.62
C ALA A 100 25.07 14.66 -11.60
N PRO A 101 26.24 14.02 -11.79
CA PRO A 101 26.34 12.56 -11.73
C PRO A 101 26.03 12.01 -10.35
N LEU A 102 26.42 12.69 -9.26
CA LEU A 102 26.10 12.27 -7.90
C LEU A 102 24.59 12.32 -7.62
N ILE A 103 23.92 13.38 -8.12
CA ILE A 103 22.46 13.53 -8.02
C ILE A 103 21.76 12.45 -8.83
N LEU A 104 22.19 12.18 -10.07
CA LEU A 104 21.60 11.14 -10.92
C LEU A 104 21.68 9.75 -10.26
N LEU A 105 22.80 9.42 -9.61
CA LEU A 105 22.93 8.16 -8.89
C LEU A 105 22.04 8.12 -7.63
N ALA A 106 21.91 9.23 -6.91
CA ALA A 106 21.01 9.32 -5.76
C ALA A 106 19.53 9.17 -6.18
N GLN A 107 19.16 9.73 -7.33
CA GLN A 107 17.82 9.66 -7.91
C GLN A 107 17.45 8.24 -8.35
N ASN A 108 18.36 7.49 -8.98
CA ASN A 108 18.10 6.10 -9.38
C ASN A 108 17.67 5.22 -8.19
N ARG A 109 18.35 5.35 -7.04
CA ARG A 109 18.00 4.59 -5.83
C ARG A 109 16.67 5.03 -5.24
N GLN A 110 16.34 6.32 -5.33
CA GLN A 110 15.07 6.83 -4.84
C GLN A 110 13.91 6.30 -5.70
N ALA A 111 14.08 6.32 -7.03
CA ALA A 111 13.14 5.71 -7.96
C ALA A 111 12.92 4.21 -7.72
N ASP A 112 13.99 3.46 -7.37
CA ASP A 112 13.87 2.03 -7.01
C ASP A 112 13.02 1.81 -5.74
N ARG A 113 13.23 2.63 -4.70
CA ARG A 113 12.42 2.58 -3.47
C ARG A 113 10.97 2.97 -3.73
N ASP A 114 10.76 4.04 -4.49
CA ASP A 114 9.43 4.54 -4.84
C ASP A 114 8.68 3.49 -5.66
N ARG A 115 9.38 2.77 -6.55
CA ARG A 115 8.81 1.65 -7.30
C ARG A 115 8.34 0.52 -6.37
N VAL A 116 9.18 0.08 -5.43
CA VAL A 116 8.80 -0.98 -4.48
C VAL A 116 7.62 -0.54 -3.60
N ALA A 117 7.62 0.71 -3.14
CA ALA A 117 6.52 1.27 -2.36
C ALA A 117 5.21 1.26 -3.18
N LEU A 118 5.25 1.67 -4.44
CA LEU A 118 4.09 1.64 -5.34
C LEU A 118 3.59 0.22 -5.65
N GLU A 119 4.50 -0.75 -5.79
CA GLU A 119 4.11 -2.16 -5.98
C GLU A 119 3.41 -2.72 -4.73
N GLN A 120 3.90 -2.39 -3.53
CA GLN A 120 3.25 -2.77 -2.27
C GLN A 120 1.89 -2.09 -2.08
N ASP A 121 1.78 -0.82 -2.45
CA ASP A 121 0.54 -0.06 -2.36
C ASP A 121 -0.54 -0.69 -3.25
N ARG A 122 -0.20 -0.99 -4.52
CA ARG A 122 -1.10 -1.73 -5.42
C ARG A 122 -1.56 -3.06 -4.85
N ALA A 123 -0.63 -3.85 -4.30
CA ALA A 123 -0.98 -5.14 -3.70
C ALA A 123 -1.87 -5.00 -2.45
N ARG A 124 -1.74 -3.90 -1.69
CA ARG A 124 -2.64 -3.58 -0.58
C ARG A 124 -4.02 -3.16 -1.08
N ASP A 125 -4.08 -2.34 -2.11
CA ASP A 125 -5.35 -1.90 -2.71
C ASP A 125 -6.16 -3.07 -3.28
N GLU A 126 -5.50 -4.00 -3.97
CA GLU A 126 -6.14 -5.23 -4.45
C GLU A 126 -6.73 -6.06 -3.29
N ARG A 127 -6.00 -6.18 -2.18
CA ARG A 127 -6.50 -6.87 -0.97
C ARG A 127 -7.65 -6.12 -0.31
N ASN A 128 -7.55 -4.80 -0.17
CA ASN A 128 -8.61 -3.97 0.39
C ASN A 128 -9.90 -4.05 -0.43
N LEU A 129 -9.77 -4.09 -1.76
CA LEU A 129 -10.90 -4.27 -2.66
C LEU A 129 -11.54 -5.65 -2.45
N ALA A 130 -10.73 -6.73 -2.41
CA ALA A 130 -11.22 -8.08 -2.13
C ALA A 130 -11.91 -8.19 -0.76
N ASP A 131 -11.34 -7.59 0.29
CA ASP A 131 -11.93 -7.55 1.64
C ASP A 131 -13.26 -6.79 1.64
N THR A 132 -13.33 -5.66 0.91
CA THR A 132 -14.56 -4.88 0.78
C THR A 132 -15.64 -5.66 0.04
N GLU A 133 -15.29 -6.37 -1.04
CA GLU A 133 -16.22 -7.25 -1.76
C GLU A 133 -16.70 -8.40 -0.86
N PHE A 134 -15.80 -9.01 -0.10
CA PHE A 134 -16.13 -10.06 0.85
C PHE A 134 -17.11 -9.55 1.92
N LEU A 135 -16.78 -8.44 2.59
CA LEU A 135 -17.65 -7.83 3.59
C LEU A 135 -19.01 -7.42 3.01
N THR A 136 -19.03 -6.90 1.78
CA THR A 136 -20.29 -6.55 1.10
C THR A 136 -21.17 -7.79 0.89
N ARG A 137 -20.56 -8.92 0.50
CA ARG A 137 -21.26 -10.19 0.31
C ARG A 137 -21.77 -10.77 1.62
N GLU A 138 -20.97 -10.73 2.68
CA GLU A 138 -21.35 -11.15 4.03
C GLU A 138 -22.47 -10.29 4.61
N VAL A 139 -22.43 -8.97 4.41
CA VAL A 139 -23.52 -8.07 4.84
C VAL A 139 -24.79 -8.36 4.05
N ALA A 140 -24.70 -8.65 2.75
CA ALA A 140 -25.84 -9.03 1.94
C ALA A 140 -26.47 -10.36 2.39
N SER A 141 -25.65 -11.38 2.69
CA SER A 141 -26.15 -12.67 3.19
C SER A 141 -26.78 -12.54 4.58
N LEU A 142 -26.14 -11.80 5.50
CA LEU A 142 -26.69 -11.50 6.83
C LEU A 142 -28.04 -10.76 6.73
N ARG A 143 -28.15 -9.79 5.81
CA ARG A 143 -29.40 -9.06 5.57
C ARG A 143 -30.52 -9.97 5.07
N LEU A 144 -30.22 -10.94 4.20
CA LEU A 144 -31.20 -11.91 3.71
C LEU A 144 -31.65 -12.85 4.84
N ALA A 145 -30.71 -13.39 5.62
CA ALA A 145 -31.02 -14.23 6.77
C ALA A 145 -31.89 -13.51 7.80
N LEU A 146 -31.57 -12.25 8.12
CA LEU A 146 -32.39 -11.42 9.03
C LEU A 146 -33.79 -11.13 8.47
N ARG A 147 -33.93 -10.97 7.15
CA ARG A 147 -35.23 -10.77 6.50
C ARG A 147 -36.10 -12.02 6.57
N GLU A 148 -35.51 -13.19 6.40
CA GLU A 148 -36.21 -14.48 6.51
C GLU A 148 -36.62 -14.80 7.95
N GLN A 149 -35.89 -14.31 8.96
CA GLN A 149 -36.26 -14.44 10.38
C GLN A 149 -37.42 -13.51 10.83
N ALA A 150 -38.22 -13.01 9.89
CA ALA A 150 -39.60 -12.61 10.13
C ALA A 150 -39.84 -11.43 11.11
N THR A 151 -39.02 -10.38 11.15
CA THR A 151 -39.20 -9.29 12.13
C THR A 151 -40.58 -8.59 12.12
N ARG A 152 -41.35 -8.64 11.02
CA ARG A 152 -42.67 -7.99 10.99
C ARG A 152 -43.82 -8.94 11.28
N ASP A 153 -43.88 -10.07 10.58
CA ASP A 153 -45.01 -10.98 10.71
C ASP A 153 -44.91 -11.85 11.97
N PHE A 154 -43.70 -12.22 12.40
CA PHE A 154 -43.47 -12.88 13.70
C PHE A 154 -43.72 -11.92 14.86
N VAL A 155 -43.18 -10.70 14.84
CA VAL A 155 -43.44 -9.71 15.91
C VAL A 155 -44.93 -9.38 15.99
N ARG A 156 -45.63 -9.32 14.85
CA ARG A 156 -47.09 -9.11 14.82
C ARG A 156 -47.87 -10.31 15.33
N SER A 157 -47.47 -11.54 15.02
CA SER A 157 -48.13 -12.75 15.53
C SER A 157 -47.92 -12.91 17.03
N GLU A 158 -46.70 -12.68 17.52
CA GLU A 158 -46.40 -12.71 18.97
C GLU A 158 -47.16 -11.63 19.74
N LEU A 159 -47.19 -10.39 19.22
CA LEU A 159 -47.99 -9.32 19.84
C LEU A 159 -49.49 -9.65 19.86
N ARG A 160 -50.01 -10.27 18.80
CA ARG A 160 -51.42 -10.71 18.77
C ARG A 160 -51.67 -11.84 19.77
N GLY A 161 -50.81 -12.86 19.79
CA GLY A 161 -50.93 -13.96 20.75
C GLY A 161 -50.88 -13.48 22.20
N LEU A 162 -49.97 -12.57 22.52
CA LEU A 162 -49.88 -11.96 23.86
C LEU A 162 -51.12 -11.10 24.21
N LEU A 163 -51.68 -10.37 23.25
CA LEU A 163 -52.93 -9.61 23.45
C LEU A 163 -54.12 -10.54 23.70
N GLU A 164 -54.23 -11.63 22.94
CA GLU A 164 -55.29 -12.62 23.06
C GLU A 164 -55.23 -13.32 24.43
N GLU A 165 -54.03 -13.67 24.89
CA GLU A 165 -53.81 -14.25 26.23
C GLU A 165 -54.23 -13.28 27.36
N LEU A 166 -53.96 -11.98 27.21
CA LEU A 166 -54.40 -10.97 28.17
C LEU A 166 -55.91 -10.76 28.16
N GLU A 167 -56.54 -10.78 26.99
CA GLU A 167 -58.00 -10.66 26.84
C GLU A 167 -58.71 -11.87 27.45
N GLU A 168 -58.23 -13.08 27.20
CA GLU A 168 -58.76 -14.31 27.79
C GLU A 168 -58.66 -14.30 29.32
N ARG A 169 -57.53 -13.83 29.88
CA ARG A 169 -57.41 -13.62 31.34
C ARG A 169 -58.36 -12.54 31.87
N SER A 170 -58.65 -11.51 31.09
CA SER A 170 -59.61 -10.47 31.47
C SER A 170 -61.06 -10.97 31.45
N LEU A 171 -61.42 -11.81 30.47
CA LEU A 171 -62.74 -12.43 30.33
C LEU A 171 -63.00 -13.46 31.45
N VAL A 172 -61.97 -14.25 31.81
CA VAL A 172 -62.02 -15.13 32.98
C VAL A 172 -62.18 -14.33 34.28
N ARG A 173 -61.66 -13.10 34.34
CA ARG A 173 -61.85 -12.21 35.50
C ARG A 173 -63.19 -11.44 35.46
N GLY A 174 -63.75 -11.15 34.29
CA GLY A 174 -65.00 -10.41 34.11
C GLY A 174 -66.27 -11.26 34.26
N THR A 175 -66.18 -12.58 34.07
CA THR A 175 -67.31 -13.50 34.30
C THR A 175 -67.60 -13.77 35.78
N GLY A 176 -66.77 -13.26 36.70
CA GLY A 176 -66.97 -13.36 38.14
C GLY A 176 -67.86 -12.26 38.76
N GLU A 177 -68.28 -11.23 38.02
CA GLU A 177 -68.91 -10.06 38.63
C GLU A 177 -70.07 -9.50 37.79
N HIS A 178 -71.18 -10.24 37.74
CA HIS A 178 -72.47 -9.69 37.33
C HIS A 178 -73.49 -9.90 38.47
N PRO A 179 -73.87 -8.84 39.23
CA PRO A 179 -74.91 -8.97 40.24
C PRO A 179 -76.26 -9.23 39.55
N PRO A 180 -77.10 -10.16 40.06
CA PRO A 180 -78.36 -10.48 39.41
C PRO A 180 -79.33 -9.28 39.45
N PRO A 181 -80.16 -9.08 38.40
CA PRO A 181 -81.09 -7.96 38.34
C PRO A 181 -82.17 -8.06 39.44
N PRO A 182 -82.65 -6.93 39.99
CA PRO A 182 -83.61 -6.95 41.08
C PRO A 182 -84.93 -7.57 40.63
N GLN A 183 -85.32 -8.65 41.30
CA GLN A 183 -86.62 -9.27 41.14
C GLN A 183 -87.67 -8.35 41.77
N HIS A 184 -88.43 -7.65 40.93
CA HIS A 184 -89.64 -6.98 41.37
C HIS A 184 -90.74 -8.04 41.54
N THR A 185 -90.99 -8.37 42.80
CA THR A 185 -92.19 -9.09 43.25
C THR A 185 -93.35 -8.10 43.37
N GLU A 186 -94.54 -8.59 42.98
CA GLU A 186 -95.90 -8.00 43.03
C GLU A 186 -96.36 -7.13 41.87
#